data_AF-A0A9P6VZ99-F1
#
_entry.id   AF-A0A9P6VZ99-F1
#
_cell.length_a   1.000
_cell.length_b   1.000
_cell.length_c   1.000
_cell.angle_alpha   90.00
_cell.angle_beta   90.00
_cell.angle_gamma   90.00
#
_symmetry.space_group_name_H-M   'P 1'
#
loop_
_entity.id
_entity.type
_entity.pdbx_description
1 polymer ?
#
loop_
_entity_poly.entity_id
_entity_poly.type
_entity_poly.pdbx_seq_one_letter_code
_entity_poly.pdbx_strand_id
1 'polypeptide(L)'
;MNKLQLKCCKELYNSLTDWRGFSNFKLEFASDQLGFEGQLFFRNEDPDNNTVELICFKSSLLTLFSEGHSYLNEIILREKEFTNSWDVYYMTLGFMLSTPENKMILAMHEDCLLILISESADTRQILEKELLLVQALLTSTRNSINKSSSMWYLYRKIYLLMEQNNVESVQISLKYLISTFRNSAGLHVSNYYCWNTLRWFFDVIPSQQIKQAIFEMTKSFCLRHISDCSSWDALGYICCQSKEKYSNNIENYYFLRRRYSTCQLNCDESYRSLTILPLFKIEILPLVDEIVHFIDSFFIKDWTVYLCLLRIVITYKLYDAHFLQLWKGGIMSFENTYKQIKFKNGTPLVPNTEKDNLSVSNSFLHYGWKKIFLNRLEKKTNT
;
A
#
# COMPACT_ATOMS: atom_id res chain seq x y z
N MET A 1 10.18 -45.23 -4.39
CA MET A 1 10.34 -44.07 -3.48
C MET A 1 9.38 -42.99 -3.92
N ASN A 2 8.42 -42.60 -3.09
CA ASN A 2 7.45 -41.56 -3.44
C ASN A 2 8.17 -40.20 -3.46
N LYS A 3 8.27 -39.58 -4.63
CA LYS A 3 8.67 -38.18 -4.78
C LYS A 3 7.70 -37.35 -3.93
N LEU A 4 8.18 -36.59 -2.93
CA LEU A 4 7.33 -35.66 -2.18
C LEU A 4 6.64 -34.75 -3.19
N GLN A 5 5.32 -34.83 -3.25
CA GLN A 5 4.53 -34.02 -4.14
C GLN A 5 4.11 -32.76 -3.39
N LEU A 6 4.55 -31.60 -3.86
CA LEU A 6 4.10 -30.29 -3.41
C LEU A 6 2.71 -29.97 -3.99
N LYS A 7 1.74 -30.85 -3.77
CA LYS A 7 0.43 -30.78 -4.43
C LYS A 7 -0.32 -29.53 -3.96
N CYS A 8 -0.33 -29.28 -2.65
CA CYS A 8 -1.08 -28.18 -2.06
C CYS A 8 -0.45 -26.83 -2.42
N CYS A 9 0.88 -26.73 -2.37
CA CYS A 9 1.61 -25.53 -2.77
C CYS A 9 1.46 -25.20 -4.27
N LYS A 10 1.37 -26.21 -5.14
CA LYS A 10 1.05 -26.02 -6.57
C LYS A 10 -0.37 -25.53 -6.80
N GLU A 11 -1.33 -26.09 -6.05
CA GLU A 11 -2.72 -25.64 -6.08
C GLU A 11 -2.87 -24.20 -5.59
N LEU A 12 -2.12 -23.81 -4.55
CA LEU A 12 -2.02 -22.42 -4.08
C LEU A 12 -1.53 -21.50 -5.19
N TYR A 13 -0.42 -21.85 -5.86
CA TYR A 13 0.12 -21.05 -6.95
C TYR A 13 -0.92 -20.80 -8.06
N ASN A 14 -1.58 -21.86 -8.52
CA ASN A 14 -2.61 -21.73 -9.54
C ASN A 14 -3.74 -20.81 -9.07
N SER A 15 -4.22 -21.00 -7.84
CA SER A 15 -5.31 -20.20 -7.27
C SER A 15 -4.95 -18.71 -7.12
N LEU A 16 -3.70 -18.39 -6.78
CA LEU A 16 -3.22 -17.01 -6.61
C LEU A 16 -2.84 -16.33 -7.93
N THR A 17 -2.69 -17.06 -9.03
CA THR A 17 -2.23 -16.51 -10.31
C THR A 17 -3.30 -16.52 -11.40
N ASP A 18 -4.33 -17.34 -11.25
CA ASP A 18 -5.38 -17.52 -12.25
C ASP A 18 -6.54 -16.54 -12.07
N TRP A 19 -6.29 -15.23 -11.95
CA TRP A 19 -7.37 -14.22 -11.79
C TRP A 19 -7.24 -13.04 -12.77
N ARG A 20 -6.51 -13.24 -13.88
CA ARG A 20 -6.26 -12.23 -14.92
C ARG A 20 -7.52 -11.59 -15.52
N GLY A 21 -8.64 -12.31 -15.51
CA GLY A 21 -9.94 -11.79 -15.97
C GLY A 21 -10.44 -10.64 -15.11
N PHE A 22 -10.09 -10.64 -13.83
CA PHE A 22 -10.72 -9.80 -12.83
C PHE A 22 -9.92 -8.52 -12.54
N SER A 23 -10.56 -7.52 -11.94
CA SER A 23 -9.88 -6.27 -11.54
C SER A 23 -9.52 -6.23 -10.05
N ASN A 24 -10.24 -7.02 -9.25
CA ASN A 24 -10.04 -7.10 -7.82
C ASN A 24 -9.83 -8.55 -7.40
N PHE A 25 -8.89 -8.74 -6.50
CA PHE A 25 -8.66 -9.99 -5.80
C PHE A 25 -8.73 -9.74 -4.30
N LYS A 26 -9.26 -10.70 -3.55
CA LYS A 26 -9.26 -10.74 -2.09
C LYS A 26 -8.86 -12.13 -1.63
N LEU A 27 -7.83 -12.21 -0.79
CA LEU A 27 -7.44 -13.46 -0.13
C LEU A 27 -8.03 -13.48 1.29
N GLU A 28 -9.03 -14.30 1.52
CA GLU A 28 -9.68 -14.43 2.82
C GLU A 28 -9.19 -15.67 3.59
N PHE A 29 -9.09 -15.55 4.91
CA PHE A 29 -8.83 -16.67 5.79
C PHE A 29 -10.04 -16.94 6.68
N ALA A 30 -10.58 -18.15 6.58
CA ALA A 30 -11.76 -18.58 7.30
C ALA A 30 -11.47 -19.81 8.18
N SER A 31 -12.31 -20.02 9.20
CA SER A 31 -12.32 -21.31 9.90
C SER A 31 -12.92 -22.38 8.98
N ASP A 32 -12.56 -23.63 9.20
CA ASP A 32 -13.11 -24.74 8.43
C ASP A 32 -14.65 -24.78 8.57
N GLN A 33 -15.36 -24.98 7.46
CA GLN A 33 -16.81 -24.98 7.40
C GLN A 33 -17.34 -26.34 6.92
N LEU A 34 -18.51 -26.73 7.42
CA LEU A 34 -19.20 -27.94 6.97
C LEU A 34 -19.60 -27.79 5.50
N GLY A 35 -19.39 -28.84 4.70
CA GLY A 35 -19.64 -28.84 3.25
C GLY A 35 -18.44 -28.47 2.37
N PHE A 36 -17.31 -28.11 2.99
CA PHE A 36 -16.03 -27.84 2.30
C PHE A 36 -14.94 -28.86 2.68
N GLU A 37 -15.33 -30.02 3.22
CA GLU A 37 -14.38 -31.04 3.65
C GLU A 37 -13.49 -31.50 2.50
N GLY A 38 -12.17 -31.42 2.70
CA GLY A 38 -11.18 -31.82 1.70
C GLY A 38 -10.90 -30.78 0.61
N GLN A 39 -11.59 -29.64 0.59
CA GLN A 39 -11.23 -28.51 -0.27
C GLN A 39 -10.16 -27.66 0.39
N LEU A 40 -9.02 -27.45 -0.30
CA LEU A 40 -7.96 -26.60 0.22
C LEU A 40 -8.30 -25.11 0.08
N PHE A 41 -8.93 -24.75 -1.02
CA PHE A 41 -9.35 -23.38 -1.28
C PHE A 41 -10.77 -23.37 -1.82
N PHE A 42 -11.54 -22.37 -1.41
CA PHE A 42 -12.81 -22.06 -2.05
C PHE A 42 -12.65 -20.78 -2.85
N ARG A 43 -13.07 -20.81 -4.11
CA ARG A 43 -12.97 -19.67 -5.02
C ARG A 43 -14.36 -19.16 -5.35
N ASN A 44 -14.60 -17.90 -5.01
CA ASN A 44 -15.83 -17.19 -5.29
C ASN A 44 -15.54 -16.13 -6.36
N GLU A 45 -16.20 -16.25 -7.51
CA GLU A 45 -16.07 -15.30 -8.61
C GLU A 45 -17.35 -14.48 -8.72
N ASP A 46 -17.20 -13.17 -8.80
CA ASP A 46 -18.29 -12.23 -9.05
C ASP A 46 -17.96 -11.46 -10.33
N PRO A 47 -18.39 -11.98 -11.49
CA PRO A 47 -18.15 -11.34 -12.79
C PRO A 47 -18.78 -9.96 -12.90
N ASP A 48 -19.93 -9.74 -12.26
CA ASP A 48 -20.68 -8.48 -12.32
C ASP A 48 -19.91 -7.35 -11.64
N ASN A 49 -19.30 -7.63 -10.50
CA ASN A 49 -18.43 -6.68 -9.79
C ASN A 49 -16.96 -6.79 -10.18
N ASN A 50 -16.62 -7.69 -11.10
CA ASN A 50 -15.26 -7.92 -11.60
C ASN A 50 -14.27 -8.24 -10.46
N THR A 51 -14.70 -9.11 -9.53
CA THR A 51 -13.94 -9.50 -8.33
C THR A 51 -13.77 -11.02 -8.20
N VAL A 52 -12.65 -11.44 -7.61
CA VAL A 52 -12.41 -12.82 -7.15
C VAL A 52 -12.07 -12.79 -5.67
N GLU A 53 -12.67 -13.69 -4.93
CA GLU A 53 -12.32 -13.98 -3.56
C GLU A 53 -11.83 -15.43 -3.46
N LEU A 54 -10.62 -15.59 -2.92
CA LEU A 54 -10.06 -16.90 -2.61
C LEU A 54 -10.08 -17.08 -1.09
N ILE A 55 -10.84 -18.06 -0.61
CA ILE A 55 -10.93 -18.41 0.80
C ILE A 55 -9.96 -19.55 1.09
N CYS A 56 -8.98 -19.28 1.95
CA CYS A 56 -8.05 -20.26 2.50
C CYS A 56 -8.51 -20.66 3.91
N PHE A 57 -8.85 -21.94 4.09
CA PHE A 57 -9.24 -22.44 5.41
C PHE A 57 -8.01 -22.64 6.33
N LYS A 58 -8.27 -22.71 7.64
CA LYS A 58 -7.22 -22.95 8.65
C LYS A 58 -6.52 -24.28 8.45
N SER A 59 -7.27 -25.35 8.16
CA SER A 59 -6.69 -26.67 7.86
C SER A 59 -5.78 -26.62 6.62
N SER A 60 -6.18 -25.86 5.59
CA SER A 60 -5.39 -25.65 4.38
C SER A 60 -4.07 -24.95 4.66
N LEU A 61 -4.10 -23.90 5.50
CA LEU A 61 -2.88 -23.19 5.90
C LEU A 61 -1.90 -24.11 6.64
N LEU A 62 -2.40 -24.94 7.56
CA LEU A 62 -1.57 -25.93 8.27
C LEU A 62 -1.01 -26.97 7.32
N THR A 63 -1.81 -27.42 6.35
CA THR A 63 -1.39 -28.39 5.33
C THR A 63 -0.29 -27.82 4.46
N LEU A 64 -0.44 -26.59 3.97
CA LEU A 64 0.60 -25.88 3.19
C LEU A 64 1.89 -25.73 3.97
N PHE A 65 1.80 -25.32 5.25
CA PHE A 65 2.98 -25.19 6.11
C PHE A 65 3.67 -26.54 6.31
N SER A 66 2.90 -27.60 6.61
CA SER A 66 3.43 -28.95 6.81
C SER A 66 4.07 -29.51 5.53
N GLU A 67 3.43 -29.32 4.37
CA GLU A 67 3.93 -29.77 3.07
C GLU A 67 5.25 -29.05 2.72
N GLY A 68 5.29 -27.73 2.86
CA GLY A 68 6.48 -26.92 2.63
C GLY A 68 7.63 -27.28 3.58
N HIS A 69 7.33 -27.45 4.87
CA HIS A 69 8.33 -27.81 5.88
C HIS A 69 8.89 -29.22 5.67
N SER A 70 8.05 -30.18 5.26
CA SER A 70 8.50 -31.54 4.94
C SER A 70 9.46 -31.53 3.75
N TYR A 71 9.15 -30.73 2.72
CA TYR A 71 10.02 -30.59 1.56
C TYR A 71 11.33 -29.88 1.90
N LEU A 72 11.29 -28.79 2.67
CA LEU A 72 12.49 -28.08 3.12
C LEU A 72 13.42 -28.99 3.94
N ASN A 73 12.86 -29.78 4.85
CA ASN A 73 13.63 -30.76 5.63
C ASN A 73 14.29 -31.81 4.74
N GLU A 74 13.62 -32.29 3.69
CA GLU A 74 14.25 -33.22 2.75
C GLU A 74 15.41 -32.59 1.97
N ILE A 75 15.32 -31.32 1.60
CA ILE A 75 16.45 -30.61 0.95
C ILE A 75 17.63 -30.55 1.92
N ILE A 76 17.39 -30.07 3.15
CA ILE A 76 18.43 -29.88 4.16
C ILE A 76 19.10 -31.21 4.53
N LEU A 77 18.32 -32.25 4.81
CA LEU A 77 18.84 -33.54 5.29
C LEU A 77 19.58 -34.33 4.21
N ARG A 78 19.27 -34.10 2.93
CA ARG A 78 19.86 -34.89 1.84
C ARG A 78 21.03 -34.21 1.14
N GLU A 79 21.41 -33.00 1.58
CA GLU A 79 22.41 -32.13 0.91
C GLU A 79 22.18 -32.07 -0.61
N LYS A 80 20.93 -32.22 -1.05
CA LYS A 80 20.63 -32.30 -2.47
C LYS A 80 20.76 -30.90 -3.05
N GLU A 81 21.56 -30.78 -4.10
CA GLU A 81 21.50 -29.62 -4.98
C GLU A 81 20.05 -29.40 -5.45
N PHE A 82 19.69 -28.13 -5.66
CA PHE A 82 18.35 -27.72 -6.07
C PHE A 82 18.00 -28.30 -7.44
N THR A 83 17.50 -29.54 -7.48
CA THR A 83 17.26 -30.24 -8.75
C THR A 83 16.03 -29.72 -9.53
N ASN A 84 15.12 -28.99 -8.88
CA ASN A 84 13.94 -28.42 -9.54
C ASN A 84 13.54 -27.06 -8.93
N SER A 85 13.91 -25.98 -9.60
CA SER A 85 13.62 -24.59 -9.21
C SER A 85 12.13 -24.33 -8.99
N TRP A 86 11.24 -24.99 -9.75
CA TRP A 86 9.79 -24.86 -9.54
C TRP A 86 9.32 -25.47 -8.23
N ASP A 87 9.83 -26.64 -7.85
CA ASP A 87 9.41 -27.28 -6.60
C ASP A 87 9.87 -26.43 -5.39
N VAL A 88 11.08 -25.88 -5.42
CA VAL A 88 11.55 -24.94 -4.38
C VAL A 88 10.68 -23.68 -4.37
N TYR A 89 10.40 -23.10 -5.53
CA TYR A 89 9.52 -21.94 -5.66
C TYR A 89 8.14 -22.22 -5.05
N TYR A 90 7.47 -23.32 -5.39
CA TYR A 90 6.16 -23.66 -4.80
C TYR A 90 6.23 -23.83 -3.28
N MET A 91 7.27 -24.50 -2.77
CA MET A 91 7.47 -24.64 -1.32
C MET A 91 7.55 -23.28 -0.63
N THR A 92 8.30 -22.33 -1.20
CA THR A 92 8.43 -21.00 -0.61
C THR A 92 7.09 -20.25 -0.55
N LEU A 93 6.16 -20.48 -1.49
CA LEU A 93 4.81 -19.89 -1.44
C LEU A 93 4.02 -20.35 -0.20
N GLY A 94 4.10 -21.63 0.13
CA GLY A 94 3.48 -22.18 1.34
C GLY A 94 3.99 -21.46 2.60
N PHE A 95 5.31 -21.23 2.66
CA PHE A 95 5.91 -20.46 3.75
C PHE A 95 5.59 -18.97 3.72
N MET A 96 5.44 -18.32 2.56
CA MET A 96 5.06 -16.90 2.51
C MET A 96 3.63 -16.69 3.03
N LEU A 97 2.75 -17.67 2.88
CA LEU A 97 1.39 -17.62 3.43
C LEU A 97 1.35 -17.79 4.97
N SER A 98 2.24 -18.61 5.53
CA SER A 98 2.29 -18.90 6.97
C SER A 98 3.24 -18.00 7.76
N THR A 99 4.39 -17.69 7.16
CA THR A 99 5.55 -16.99 7.75
C THR A 99 6.09 -15.93 6.78
N PRO A 100 5.32 -14.87 6.48
CA PRO A 100 5.64 -13.88 5.43
C PRO A 100 6.92 -13.06 5.66
N GLU A 101 7.46 -13.04 6.89
CA GLU A 101 8.68 -12.31 7.26
C GLU A 101 9.92 -13.21 7.38
N ASN A 102 9.84 -14.47 6.96
CA ASN A 102 11.00 -15.37 6.98
C ASN A 102 11.99 -15.00 5.86
N LYS A 103 13.03 -14.24 6.21
CA LYS A 103 14.05 -13.72 5.26
C LYS A 103 14.76 -14.82 4.46
N MET A 104 14.97 -16.00 5.06
CA MET A 104 15.62 -17.11 4.36
C MET A 104 14.74 -17.61 3.22
N ILE A 105 13.45 -17.83 3.51
CA ILE A 105 12.46 -18.26 2.51
C ILE A 105 12.31 -17.20 1.42
N LEU A 106 12.27 -15.92 1.79
CA LEU A 106 12.15 -14.83 0.82
C LEU A 106 13.36 -14.73 -0.10
N ALA A 107 14.57 -14.91 0.43
CA ALA A 107 15.79 -14.96 -0.37
C ALA A 107 15.76 -16.17 -1.31
N MET A 108 15.41 -17.37 -0.80
CA MET A 108 15.24 -18.57 -1.63
C MET A 108 14.20 -18.38 -2.73
N HIS A 109 13.08 -17.71 -2.42
CA HIS A 109 12.04 -17.41 -3.39
C HIS A 109 12.55 -16.49 -4.50
N GLU A 110 13.24 -15.40 -4.12
CA GLU A 110 13.86 -14.47 -5.06
C GLU A 110 14.89 -15.18 -5.96
N ASP A 111 15.78 -16.00 -5.38
CA ASP A 111 16.79 -16.74 -6.13
C ASP A 111 16.14 -17.71 -7.13
N CYS A 112 15.10 -18.45 -6.71
CA CYS A 112 14.35 -19.34 -7.59
C CYS A 112 13.65 -18.57 -8.71
N LEU A 113 13.01 -17.44 -8.40
CA LEU A 113 12.35 -16.61 -9.40
C LEU A 113 13.33 -16.12 -10.46
N LEU A 114 14.52 -15.68 -10.06
CA LEU A 114 15.56 -15.23 -11.00
C LEU A 114 16.05 -16.37 -11.90
N ILE A 115 16.25 -17.57 -11.35
CA ILE A 115 16.58 -18.77 -12.14
C ILE A 115 15.46 -19.06 -13.15
N LEU A 116 14.20 -19.11 -12.70
CA LEU A 116 13.04 -19.37 -13.55
C LEU A 116 12.89 -18.34 -14.68
N ILE A 117 13.17 -17.06 -14.40
CA ILE A 117 13.18 -16.00 -15.41
C ILE A 117 14.29 -16.23 -16.45
N SER A 118 15.48 -16.62 -16.00
CA SER A 118 16.64 -16.80 -16.89
C SER A 118 16.55 -18.04 -17.77
N GLU A 119 15.91 -19.10 -17.29
CA GLU A 119 15.77 -20.38 -18.01
C GLU A 119 14.53 -20.44 -18.91
N SER A 120 13.53 -19.58 -18.66
CA SER A 120 12.27 -19.61 -19.39
C SER A 120 12.33 -18.83 -20.70
N ALA A 121 11.76 -19.42 -21.76
CA ALA A 121 11.52 -18.71 -23.02
C ALA A 121 10.40 -17.63 -22.89
N ASP A 122 9.55 -17.72 -21.87
CA ASP A 122 8.43 -16.80 -21.62
C ASP A 122 8.59 -16.09 -20.25
N THR A 123 9.63 -15.25 -20.15
CA THR A 123 9.89 -14.38 -18.99
C THR A 123 8.69 -13.52 -18.63
N ARG A 124 7.97 -13.03 -19.64
CA ARG A 124 6.78 -12.20 -19.47
C ARG A 124 5.71 -12.92 -18.67
N GLN A 125 5.35 -14.14 -19.05
CA GLN A 125 4.30 -14.88 -18.36
C GLN A 125 4.68 -15.18 -16.90
N ILE A 126 5.95 -15.50 -16.62
CA ILE A 126 6.43 -15.73 -15.24
C ILE A 126 6.28 -14.48 -14.39
N LEU A 127 6.75 -13.34 -14.87
CA LEU A 127 6.67 -12.07 -14.15
C LEU A 127 5.22 -11.59 -13.96
N GLU A 128 4.35 -11.78 -14.96
CA GLU A 128 2.93 -11.47 -14.82
C GLU A 128 2.27 -12.35 -13.74
N LYS A 129 2.59 -13.65 -13.68
CA LYS A 129 2.06 -14.54 -12.63
C LYS A 129 2.59 -14.14 -11.26
N GLU A 130 3.87 -13.83 -11.15
CA GLU A 130 4.49 -13.38 -9.91
C GLU A 130 3.85 -12.08 -9.38
N LEU A 131 3.58 -11.12 -10.28
CA LEU A 131 2.85 -9.90 -9.96
C LEU A 131 1.47 -10.20 -9.36
N LEU A 132 0.68 -11.03 -10.04
CA LEU A 132 -0.67 -11.40 -9.58
C LEU A 132 -0.63 -12.13 -8.23
N LEU A 133 0.36 -13.00 -8.04
CA LEU A 133 0.56 -13.71 -6.79
C LEU A 133 0.83 -12.75 -5.64
N VAL A 134 1.78 -11.83 -5.79
CA VAL A 134 2.12 -10.88 -4.72
C VAL A 134 0.97 -9.92 -4.45
N GLN A 135 0.24 -9.48 -5.47
CA GLN A 135 -0.96 -8.67 -5.30
C GLN A 135 -2.07 -9.42 -4.53
N ALA A 136 -2.25 -10.71 -4.81
CA ALA A 136 -3.18 -11.56 -4.08
C ALA A 136 -2.79 -11.67 -2.59
N LEU A 137 -1.50 -11.85 -2.28
CA LEU A 137 -1.00 -11.85 -0.90
C LEU A 137 -1.19 -10.50 -0.21
N LEU A 138 -0.92 -9.40 -0.92
CA LEU A 138 -1.07 -8.03 -0.39
C LEU A 138 -2.52 -7.59 -0.22
N THR A 139 -3.49 -8.32 -0.78
CA THR A 139 -4.94 -8.10 -0.58
C THR A 139 -5.56 -9.11 0.39
N SER A 140 -4.72 -9.71 1.24
CA SER A 140 -5.11 -10.65 2.27
C SER A 140 -5.84 -10.00 3.45
N THR A 141 -6.85 -10.68 4.01
CA THR A 141 -7.50 -10.28 5.27
C THR A 141 -6.63 -10.51 6.51
N ARG A 142 -5.50 -11.24 6.38
CA ARG A 142 -4.54 -11.43 7.49
C ARG A 142 -3.53 -10.29 7.53
N ASN A 143 -3.55 -9.54 8.63
CA ASN A 143 -2.60 -8.44 8.90
C ASN A 143 -1.13 -8.86 8.72
N SER A 144 -0.76 -10.08 9.12
CA SER A 144 0.63 -10.55 9.04
C SER A 144 1.16 -10.60 7.61
N ILE A 145 0.29 -10.81 6.62
CA ILE A 145 0.65 -10.85 5.20
C ILE A 145 0.45 -9.46 4.58
N ASN A 146 -0.74 -8.87 4.74
CA ASN A 146 -1.08 -7.58 4.14
C ASN A 146 -0.19 -6.42 4.65
N LYS A 147 0.20 -6.44 5.93
CA LYS A 147 1.14 -5.47 6.51
C LYS A 147 2.58 -5.99 6.55
N SER A 148 2.90 -7.02 5.76
CA SER A 148 4.26 -7.53 5.67
C SER A 148 5.17 -6.56 4.93
N SER A 149 6.17 -6.04 5.62
CA SER A 149 7.17 -5.14 5.02
C SER A 149 7.93 -5.82 3.88
N SER A 150 8.19 -7.12 4.03
CA SER A 150 8.88 -7.94 3.06
C SER A 150 8.06 -8.18 1.79
N MET A 151 6.75 -8.41 1.90
CA MET A 151 5.86 -8.56 0.73
C MET A 151 5.76 -7.26 -0.08
N TRP A 152 5.60 -6.11 0.59
CA TRP A 152 5.59 -4.81 -0.10
C TRP A 152 6.93 -4.51 -0.78
N TYR A 153 8.03 -4.97 -0.19
CA TYR A 153 9.36 -4.83 -0.79
C TYR A 153 9.54 -5.75 -2.00
N LEU A 154 9.06 -7.01 -1.93
CA LEU A 154 9.02 -7.93 -3.06
C LEU A 154 8.20 -7.34 -4.22
N TYR A 155 7.07 -6.68 -3.93
CA TYR A 155 6.26 -6.02 -4.96
C TYR A 155 7.06 -4.96 -5.75
N ARG A 156 7.90 -4.16 -5.06
CA ARG A 156 8.78 -3.18 -5.74
C ARG A 156 9.84 -3.87 -6.61
N LYS A 157 10.39 -4.98 -6.14
CA LYS A 157 11.38 -5.79 -6.88
C LYS A 157 10.78 -6.36 -8.17
N ILE A 158 9.57 -6.91 -8.10
CA ILE A 158 8.85 -7.45 -9.26
C ILE A 158 8.62 -6.36 -10.30
N TYR A 159 8.18 -5.18 -9.88
CA TYR A 159 8.01 -4.05 -10.80
C TYR A 159 9.31 -3.72 -11.56
N LEU A 160 10.45 -3.71 -10.87
CA LEU A 160 11.75 -3.45 -11.51
C LEU A 160 12.14 -4.56 -12.50
N LEU A 161 11.91 -5.82 -12.13
CA LEU A 161 12.15 -6.95 -13.03
C LEU A 161 11.26 -6.86 -14.28
N MET A 162 10.00 -6.45 -14.13
CA MET A 162 9.10 -6.22 -15.27
C MET A 162 9.58 -5.09 -16.17
N GLU A 163 10.03 -3.97 -15.59
CA GLU A 163 10.60 -2.84 -16.33
C GLU A 163 11.86 -3.28 -17.11
N GLN A 164 12.80 -3.96 -16.46
CA GLN A 164 14.06 -4.41 -17.07
C GLN A 164 13.87 -5.43 -18.19
N ASN A 165 12.80 -6.22 -18.14
CA ASN A 165 12.49 -7.23 -19.16
C ASN A 165 11.49 -6.71 -20.22
N ASN A 166 11.23 -5.40 -20.27
CA ASN A 166 10.28 -4.78 -21.21
C ASN A 166 8.88 -5.43 -21.20
N VAL A 167 8.47 -5.98 -20.05
CA VAL A 167 7.17 -6.65 -19.88
C VAL A 167 6.05 -5.63 -19.66
N GLU A 168 6.39 -4.38 -19.34
CA GLU A 168 5.42 -3.41 -18.91
C GLU A 168 4.54 -2.89 -20.06
N SER A 169 3.22 -3.12 -19.93
CA SER A 169 2.23 -2.26 -20.58
C SER A 169 1.58 -1.39 -19.52
N VAL A 170 1.49 -0.08 -19.80
CA VAL A 170 0.84 0.93 -18.95
C VAL A 170 -0.56 0.48 -18.48
N GLN A 171 -1.28 -0.28 -19.31
CA GLN A 171 -2.61 -0.79 -19.02
C GLN A 171 -2.63 -1.91 -17.96
N ILE A 172 -1.67 -2.84 -18.01
CA ILE A 172 -1.52 -3.89 -16.98
C ILE A 172 -1.14 -3.26 -15.64
N SER A 173 -0.19 -2.32 -15.66
CA SER A 173 0.22 -1.58 -14.46
C SER A 173 -0.95 -0.79 -13.85
N LEU A 174 -1.79 -0.13 -14.65
CA LEU A 174 -2.95 0.62 -14.15
C LEU A 174 -4.03 -0.26 -13.52
N LYS A 175 -4.43 -1.35 -14.21
CA LYS A 175 -5.59 -2.16 -13.81
C LYS A 175 -5.39 -2.72 -12.40
N TYR A 176 -4.22 -3.29 -12.12
CA TYR A 176 -3.99 -4.02 -10.89
C TYR A 176 -3.35 -3.20 -9.77
N LEU A 177 -2.52 -2.20 -10.10
CA LEU A 177 -1.84 -1.39 -9.08
C LEU A 177 -2.85 -0.61 -8.23
N ILE A 178 -3.79 0.08 -8.87
CA ILE A 178 -4.78 0.93 -8.19
C ILE A 178 -5.71 0.07 -7.31
N SER A 179 -6.19 -1.07 -7.81
CA SER A 179 -7.04 -1.97 -7.03
C SER A 179 -6.28 -2.61 -5.88
N THR A 180 -5.03 -3.03 -6.08
CA THR A 180 -4.19 -3.61 -5.01
C THR A 180 -4.05 -2.64 -3.83
N PHE A 181 -3.65 -1.39 -4.08
CA PHE A 181 -3.51 -0.39 -3.01
C PHE A 181 -4.84 -0.07 -2.32
N ARG A 182 -5.90 0.11 -3.11
CA ARG A 182 -7.25 0.38 -2.57
C ARG A 182 -7.74 -0.74 -1.68
N ASN A 183 -7.65 -1.98 -2.14
CA ASN A 183 -8.18 -3.15 -1.43
C ASN A 183 -7.34 -3.42 -0.19
N SER A 184 -6.02 -3.37 -0.31
CA SER A 184 -5.11 -3.50 0.83
C SER A 184 -5.36 -2.45 1.93
N ALA A 185 -5.49 -1.18 1.55
CA ALA A 185 -5.74 -0.12 2.50
C ALA A 185 -7.15 -0.20 3.12
N GLY A 186 -8.14 -0.64 2.34
CA GLY A 186 -9.52 -0.82 2.82
C GLY A 186 -9.68 -1.93 3.85
N LEU A 187 -8.85 -2.98 3.79
CA LEU A 187 -8.87 -4.08 4.75
C LEU A 187 -8.27 -3.70 6.11
N HIS A 188 -7.28 -2.79 6.12
CA HIS A 188 -6.60 -2.43 7.35
C HIS A 188 -6.29 -0.95 7.45
N VAL A 189 -6.92 -0.33 8.45
CA VAL A 189 -6.68 1.07 8.82
C VAL A 189 -5.18 1.32 9.06
N SER A 190 -4.70 2.44 8.53
CA SER A 190 -3.33 2.93 8.68
C SER A 190 -2.29 1.90 8.25
N ASN A 191 -2.49 1.27 7.08
CA ASN A 191 -1.50 0.38 6.49
C ASN A 191 -0.30 1.19 5.95
N TYR A 192 0.63 1.53 6.84
CA TYR A 192 1.82 2.31 6.51
C TYR A 192 2.65 1.70 5.36
N TYR A 193 2.79 0.38 5.28
CA TYR A 193 3.61 -0.27 4.25
C TYR A 193 2.98 -0.15 2.85
N CYS A 194 1.65 -0.27 2.77
CA CYS A 194 0.85 -0.03 1.57
C CYS A 194 1.05 1.42 1.08
N TRP A 195 0.77 2.40 1.93
CA TRP A 195 0.89 3.83 1.58
C TRP A 195 2.33 4.25 1.29
N ASN A 196 3.30 3.71 2.02
CA ASN A 196 4.71 3.98 1.76
C ASN A 196 5.17 3.44 0.39
N THR A 197 4.64 2.28 -0.01
CA THR A 197 4.93 1.70 -1.33
C THR A 197 4.21 2.42 -2.45
N LEU A 198 2.99 2.89 -2.23
CA LEU A 198 2.30 3.76 -3.16
C LEU A 198 3.07 5.06 -3.45
N ARG A 199 3.66 5.69 -2.42
CA ARG A 199 4.55 6.87 -2.60
C ARG A 199 5.77 6.53 -3.45
N TRP A 200 6.37 5.36 -3.23
CA TRP A 200 7.49 4.89 -4.03
C TRP A 200 7.09 4.76 -5.50
N PHE A 201 5.98 4.10 -5.80
CA PHE A 201 5.45 3.98 -7.16
C PHE A 201 5.14 5.34 -7.80
N PHE A 202 4.53 6.24 -7.04
CA PHE A 202 4.23 7.59 -7.51
C PHE A 202 5.49 8.36 -7.97
N ASP A 203 6.61 8.16 -7.28
CA ASP A 203 7.87 8.82 -7.64
C ASP A 203 8.53 8.19 -8.87
N VAL A 204 8.55 6.86 -8.97
CA VAL A 204 9.34 6.15 -9.97
C VAL A 204 8.60 5.92 -11.29
N ILE A 205 7.26 5.86 -11.26
CA ILE A 205 6.48 5.64 -12.47
C ILE A 205 6.55 6.89 -13.37
N PRO A 206 6.92 6.76 -14.66
CA PRO A 206 6.99 7.92 -15.56
C PRO A 206 5.62 8.42 -16.05
N SER A 207 4.64 7.53 -16.13
CA SER A 207 3.33 7.82 -16.71
C SER A 207 2.51 8.80 -15.86
N GLN A 208 2.20 9.98 -16.43
CA GLN A 208 1.35 10.98 -15.79
C GLN A 208 -0.08 10.49 -15.57
N GLN A 209 -0.59 9.64 -16.47
CA GLN A 209 -1.91 9.03 -16.32
C GLN A 209 -1.97 8.16 -15.06
N ILE A 210 -0.91 7.39 -14.78
CA ILE A 210 -0.83 6.57 -13.56
C ILE A 210 -0.72 7.46 -12.33
N LYS A 211 0.11 8.51 -12.36
CA LYS A 211 0.22 9.47 -11.26
C LYS A 211 -1.12 10.13 -10.93
N GLN A 212 -1.88 10.52 -11.96
CA GLN A 212 -3.23 11.05 -11.80
C GLN A 212 -4.16 10.01 -11.14
N ALA A 213 -4.15 8.77 -11.62
CA ALA A 213 -4.98 7.70 -11.05
C ALA A 213 -4.63 7.41 -9.59
N ILE A 214 -3.34 7.42 -9.22
CA ILE A 214 -2.87 7.29 -7.84
C ILE A 214 -3.37 8.46 -6.99
N PHE A 215 -3.25 9.70 -7.49
CA PHE A 215 -3.73 10.89 -6.80
C PHE A 215 -5.24 10.83 -6.54
N GLU A 216 -6.05 10.58 -7.56
CA GLU A 216 -7.51 10.52 -7.42
C GLU A 216 -7.95 9.39 -6.50
N MET A 217 -7.33 8.21 -6.60
CA MET A 217 -7.60 7.10 -5.70
C MET A 217 -7.27 7.48 -4.25
N THR A 218 -6.09 8.07 -4.02
CA THR A 218 -5.64 8.47 -2.68
C THR A 218 -6.55 9.54 -2.09
N LYS A 219 -6.91 10.57 -2.87
CA LYS A 219 -7.84 11.62 -2.45
C LYS A 219 -9.21 11.04 -2.07
N SER A 220 -9.79 10.23 -2.95
CA SER A 220 -11.08 9.56 -2.71
C SER A 220 -11.05 8.63 -1.49
N PHE A 221 -9.92 7.96 -1.24
CA PHE A 221 -9.74 7.12 -0.05
C PHE A 221 -9.70 7.98 1.22
N CYS A 222 -8.90 9.04 1.24
CA CYS A 222 -8.76 9.95 2.38
C CYS A 222 -10.10 10.54 2.84
N LEU A 223 -10.91 11.02 1.89
CA LEU A 223 -12.22 11.62 2.19
C LEU A 223 -13.22 10.62 2.78
N ARG A 224 -13.07 9.31 2.50
CA ARG A 224 -13.88 8.23 3.09
C ARG A 224 -13.32 7.71 4.41
N HIS A 225 -12.03 7.92 4.68
CA HIS A 225 -11.30 7.36 5.81
C HIS A 225 -10.54 8.46 6.56
N ILE A 226 -11.31 9.34 7.20
CA ILE A 226 -10.83 10.56 7.88
C ILE A 226 -9.71 10.27 8.91
N SER A 227 -9.80 9.15 9.62
CA SER A 227 -8.86 8.75 10.68
C SER A 227 -7.65 7.97 10.19
N ASP A 228 -7.51 7.69 8.89
CA ASP A 228 -6.36 6.96 8.35
C ASP A 228 -5.15 7.89 8.17
N CYS A 229 -4.31 7.95 9.20
CA CYS A 229 -3.14 8.83 9.20
C CYS A 229 -2.16 8.56 8.05
N SER A 230 -2.08 7.32 7.57
CA SER A 230 -1.15 6.94 6.52
C SER A 230 -1.63 7.38 5.14
N SER A 231 -2.93 7.33 4.86
CA SER A 231 -3.48 7.80 3.59
C SER A 231 -3.35 9.32 3.45
N TRP A 232 -3.66 10.07 4.51
CA TRP A 232 -3.54 11.54 4.50
C TRP A 232 -2.09 12.01 4.43
N ASP A 233 -1.15 11.31 5.07
CA ASP A 233 0.29 11.57 4.88
C ASP A 233 0.72 11.29 3.43
N ALA A 234 0.21 10.23 2.80
CA ALA A 234 0.46 9.94 1.40
C ALA A 234 -0.13 11.00 0.46
N LEU A 235 -1.36 11.47 0.71
CA LEU A 235 -1.95 12.57 -0.05
C LEU A 235 -1.11 13.84 0.06
N GLY A 236 -0.73 14.22 1.28
CA GLY A 236 0.13 15.39 1.52
C GLY A 236 1.48 15.25 0.84
N TYR A 237 2.09 14.06 0.87
CA TYR A 237 3.32 13.75 0.13
C TYR A 237 3.15 13.99 -1.37
N ILE A 238 2.14 13.38 -1.99
CA ILE A 238 1.86 13.49 -3.43
C ILE A 238 1.69 14.95 -3.86
N CYS A 239 0.93 15.73 -3.08
CA CYS A 239 0.68 17.14 -3.35
C CYS A 239 1.93 18.01 -3.20
N CYS A 240 2.80 17.68 -2.25
CA CYS A 240 4.05 18.42 -2.05
C CYS A 240 5.13 18.04 -3.06
N GLN A 241 5.09 16.83 -3.62
CA GLN A 241 6.09 16.32 -4.57
C GLN A 241 6.15 17.13 -5.87
N SER A 242 5.07 17.85 -6.22
CA SER A 242 5.08 18.79 -7.35
C SER A 242 5.92 20.06 -7.11
N LYS A 243 6.35 20.30 -5.86
CA LYS A 243 7.19 21.45 -5.48
C LYS A 243 8.51 21.04 -4.82
N GLU A 244 8.50 20.05 -3.95
CA GLU A 244 9.67 19.52 -3.22
C GLU A 244 9.90 18.07 -3.65
N LYS A 245 10.87 17.79 -4.53
CA LYS A 245 11.20 16.41 -4.89
C LYS A 245 11.97 15.73 -3.75
N TYR A 246 11.33 14.78 -3.06
CA TYR A 246 12.05 13.89 -2.14
C TYR A 246 12.87 12.86 -2.92
N SER A 247 14.18 12.74 -2.64
CA SER A 247 15.10 11.85 -3.38
C SER A 247 15.11 10.41 -2.88
N ASN A 248 14.72 10.14 -1.62
CA ASN A 248 14.87 8.82 -0.99
C ASN A 248 14.25 7.66 -1.79
N ASN A 249 13.04 7.83 -2.35
CA ASN A 249 12.38 6.79 -3.14
C ASN A 249 13.10 6.55 -4.47
N ILE A 250 13.62 7.61 -5.10
CA ILE A 250 14.41 7.56 -6.33
C ILE A 250 15.75 6.87 -6.06
N GLU A 251 16.41 7.19 -4.96
CA GLU A 251 17.64 6.53 -4.52
C GLU A 251 17.42 5.03 -4.26
N ASN A 252 16.33 4.68 -3.57
CA ASN A 252 15.94 3.29 -3.33
C ASN A 252 15.67 2.54 -4.64
N TYR A 253 14.98 3.18 -5.59
CA TYR A 253 14.78 2.63 -6.93
C TYR A 253 16.10 2.32 -7.63
N TYR A 254 17.04 3.27 -7.66
CA TYR A 254 18.35 3.05 -8.30
C TYR A 254 19.21 2.03 -7.58
N PHE A 255 19.10 1.94 -6.25
CA PHE A 255 19.76 0.89 -5.47
C PHE A 255 19.24 -0.50 -5.87
N LEU A 256 17.91 -0.66 -5.90
CA LEU A 256 17.28 -1.94 -6.28
C LEU A 256 17.57 -2.30 -7.75
N ARG A 257 17.47 -1.34 -8.66
CA ARG A 257 17.74 -1.58 -10.09
C ARG A 257 19.16 -2.08 -10.32
N ARG A 258 20.16 -1.45 -9.68
CA ARG A 258 21.57 -1.87 -9.76
C ARG A 258 21.78 -3.30 -9.30
N ARG A 259 21.08 -3.74 -8.25
CA ARG A 259 21.14 -5.11 -7.73
C ARG A 259 20.70 -6.14 -8.78
N TYR A 260 19.70 -5.83 -9.60
CA TYR A 260 19.20 -6.76 -10.64
C TYR A 260 19.92 -6.63 -11.97
N SER A 261 20.49 -5.46 -12.29
CA SER A 261 21.32 -5.29 -13.49
C SER A 261 22.59 -6.14 -13.47
N THR A 262 23.16 -6.43 -12.29
CA THR A 262 24.33 -7.31 -12.16
C THR A 262 24.04 -8.79 -12.41
N CYS A 263 22.77 -9.19 -12.48
CA CYS A 263 22.35 -10.58 -12.67
C CYS A 263 22.24 -11.02 -14.14
N GLN A 264 22.92 -10.35 -15.08
CA GLN A 264 23.01 -10.72 -16.50
C GLN A 264 21.67 -10.83 -17.27
N LEU A 265 20.62 -10.14 -16.82
CA LEU A 265 19.48 -9.87 -17.68
C LEU A 265 19.93 -8.82 -18.71
N ASN A 266 19.69 -9.05 -20.01
CA ASN A 266 20.08 -8.17 -21.11
C ASN A 266 19.50 -6.76 -20.96
N CYS A 267 20.14 -5.93 -20.14
CA CYS A 267 19.73 -4.56 -19.88
C CYS A 267 20.46 -3.66 -20.89
N ASP A 268 19.74 -3.13 -21.87
CA ASP A 268 20.27 -2.11 -22.78
C ASP A 268 20.70 -0.86 -21.99
N GLU A 269 21.95 -0.41 -22.15
CA GLU A 269 22.57 0.71 -21.40
C GLU A 269 22.02 2.10 -21.80
N SER A 270 21.06 2.20 -22.72
CA SER A 270 20.44 3.48 -23.11
C SER A 270 19.47 4.01 -22.03
N TYR A 271 20.00 4.51 -20.92
CA TYR A 271 19.20 4.86 -19.75
C TYR A 271 18.67 6.30 -19.78
N ARG A 272 17.33 6.43 -19.67
CA ARG A 272 16.68 7.68 -19.24
C ARG A 272 16.92 7.86 -17.75
N SER A 273 17.75 8.83 -17.38
CA SER A 273 17.86 9.23 -15.98
C SER A 273 16.50 9.71 -15.46
N LEU A 274 16.01 9.10 -14.37
CA LEU A 274 14.83 9.57 -13.64
C LEU A 274 15.01 10.99 -13.07
N THR A 275 16.22 11.57 -13.11
CA THR A 275 16.41 13.00 -12.81
C THR A 275 15.54 13.90 -13.69
N ILE A 276 15.07 13.40 -14.85
CA ILE A 276 14.20 14.11 -15.79
C ILE A 276 12.76 13.55 -15.77
N LEU A 277 12.29 12.94 -14.67
CA LEU A 277 10.85 12.65 -14.58
C LEU A 277 10.06 13.96 -14.50
N PRO A 278 9.03 14.13 -15.36
CA PRO A 278 8.18 15.31 -15.32
C PRO A 278 7.49 15.42 -13.96
N LEU A 279 7.53 16.62 -13.40
CA LEU A 279 6.77 16.94 -12.20
C LEU A 279 5.29 16.68 -12.48
N PHE A 280 4.64 15.96 -11.57
CA PHE A 280 3.20 15.84 -11.57
C PHE A 280 2.61 17.24 -11.35
N LYS A 281 1.64 17.65 -12.17
CA LYS A 281 1.04 18.98 -12.08
C LYS A 281 -0.34 18.83 -11.44
N ILE A 282 -0.53 19.51 -10.31
CA ILE A 282 -1.82 19.58 -9.61
C ILE A 282 -2.14 21.06 -9.40
N GLU A 283 -3.41 21.42 -9.58
CA GLU A 283 -3.91 22.72 -9.13
C GLU A 283 -4.13 22.67 -7.62
N ILE A 284 -3.19 23.26 -6.87
CA ILE A 284 -3.17 23.15 -5.41
C ILE A 284 -4.25 24.00 -4.74
N LEU A 285 -4.59 25.17 -5.30
CA LEU A 285 -5.60 26.04 -4.69
C LEU A 285 -6.99 25.37 -4.67
N PRO A 286 -7.52 24.83 -5.79
CA PRO A 286 -8.78 24.08 -5.75
C PRO A 286 -8.78 22.91 -4.76
N LEU A 287 -7.65 22.20 -4.65
CA LEU A 287 -7.53 21.09 -3.69
C LEU A 287 -7.55 21.57 -2.24
N VAL A 288 -6.86 22.68 -1.94
CA VAL A 288 -6.89 23.30 -0.60
C VAL A 288 -8.30 23.74 -0.26
N ASP A 289 -9.00 24.39 -1.20
CA ASP A 289 -10.39 24.82 -1.01
C ASP A 289 -11.32 23.61 -0.78
N GLU A 290 -11.13 22.51 -1.53
CA GLU A 290 -11.86 21.24 -1.35
C GLU A 290 -11.64 20.66 0.07
N ILE A 291 -10.38 20.60 0.53
CA ILE A 291 -10.05 20.07 1.86
C ILE A 291 -10.60 20.96 2.98
N VAL A 292 -10.48 22.28 2.84
CA VAL A 292 -11.03 23.24 3.81
C VAL A 292 -12.55 23.15 3.87
N HIS A 293 -13.22 23.11 2.71
CA HIS A 293 -14.66 22.94 2.63
C HIS A 293 -15.11 21.62 3.27
N PHE A 294 -14.36 20.53 3.06
CA PHE A 294 -14.61 19.26 3.71
C PHE A 294 -14.45 19.33 5.24
N ILE A 295 -13.38 19.97 5.73
CA ILE A 295 -13.16 20.19 7.17
C ILE A 295 -14.34 20.92 7.80
N ASP A 296 -14.78 22.00 7.17
CA ASP A 296 -15.79 22.90 7.70
C ASP A 296 -17.20 22.30 7.61
N SER A 297 -17.53 21.65 6.48
CA SER A 297 -18.87 21.09 6.26
C SER A 297 -19.15 19.87 7.12
N PHE A 298 -18.14 19.04 7.38
CA PHE A 298 -18.29 17.81 8.16
C PHE A 298 -17.83 17.94 9.62
N PHE A 299 -17.50 19.15 10.08
CA PHE A 299 -17.03 19.41 11.45
C PHE A 299 -15.91 18.45 11.86
N ILE A 300 -14.88 18.33 11.01
CA ILE A 300 -13.83 17.32 11.18
C ILE A 300 -13.12 17.50 12.52
N LYS A 301 -13.05 16.40 13.27
CA LYS A 301 -12.52 16.30 14.64
C LYS A 301 -11.28 15.41 14.76
N ASP A 302 -10.72 14.98 13.63
CA ASP A 302 -9.47 14.22 13.57
C ASP A 302 -8.33 15.14 13.12
N TRP A 303 -7.19 15.09 13.82
CA TRP A 303 -6.01 15.91 13.51
C TRP A 303 -5.38 15.57 12.15
N THR A 304 -5.59 14.35 11.67
CA THR A 304 -4.95 13.80 10.47
C THR A 304 -5.15 14.68 9.23
N VAL A 305 -6.38 15.13 8.98
CA VAL A 305 -6.73 15.98 7.83
C VAL A 305 -6.01 17.33 7.90
N TYR A 306 -5.97 17.92 9.09
CA TYR A 306 -5.27 19.18 9.34
C TYR A 306 -3.76 19.04 9.15
N LEU A 307 -3.17 17.89 9.48
CA LEU A 307 -1.74 17.65 9.25
C LEU A 307 -1.41 17.60 7.76
N CYS A 308 -2.25 16.94 6.95
CA CYS A 308 -2.14 16.95 5.50
C CYS A 308 -2.21 18.37 4.93
N LEU A 309 -3.26 19.11 5.30
CA LEU A 309 -3.44 20.50 4.88
C LEU A 309 -2.26 21.39 5.32
N LEU A 310 -1.76 21.21 6.55
CA LEU A 310 -0.67 22.01 7.10
C LEU A 310 0.60 21.83 6.29
N ARG A 311 0.90 20.58 5.91
CA ARG A 311 2.03 20.25 5.04
C ARG A 311 1.91 20.96 3.69
N ILE A 312 0.74 20.90 3.07
CA ILE A 312 0.47 21.59 1.78
C ILE A 312 0.66 23.11 1.94
N VAL A 313 0.02 23.73 2.93
CA VAL A 313 0.11 25.18 3.16
C VAL A 313 1.54 25.64 3.39
N ILE A 314 2.34 24.90 4.17
CA ILE A 314 3.75 25.22 4.41
C ILE A 314 4.56 25.09 3.12
N THR A 315 4.49 23.95 2.43
CA THR A 315 5.24 23.72 1.19
C THR A 315 4.89 24.77 0.15
N TYR A 316 3.62 25.13 -0.01
CA TYR A 316 3.17 26.12 -0.99
C TYR A 316 3.23 27.57 -0.51
N LYS A 317 3.61 27.82 0.75
CA LYS A 317 3.68 29.16 1.37
C LYS A 317 2.34 29.92 1.30
N LEU A 318 1.23 29.23 1.56
CA LEU A 318 -0.13 29.79 1.49
C LEU A 318 -0.53 30.52 2.79
N TYR A 319 0.33 31.40 3.29
CA TYR A 319 0.16 32.03 4.61
C TYR A 319 -0.94 33.10 4.65
N ASP A 320 -1.33 33.62 3.50
CA ASP A 320 -2.37 34.65 3.35
C ASP A 320 -3.71 34.06 2.85
N ALA A 321 -3.85 32.74 2.87
CA ALA A 321 -5.07 32.08 2.40
C ALA A 321 -6.30 32.53 3.22
N HIS A 322 -7.38 32.89 2.52
CA HIS A 322 -8.60 33.49 3.11
C HIS A 322 -9.19 32.66 4.27
N PHE A 323 -9.18 31.33 4.14
CA PHE A 323 -9.73 30.44 5.16
C PHE A 323 -9.01 30.57 6.53
N LEU A 324 -7.75 30.98 6.56
CA LEU A 324 -7.00 31.18 7.80
C LEU A 324 -7.63 32.29 8.64
N GLN A 325 -8.07 33.38 8.01
CA GLN A 325 -8.75 34.49 8.68
C GLN A 325 -10.14 34.05 9.15
N LEU A 326 -10.88 33.30 8.33
CA LEU A 326 -12.18 32.73 8.72
C LEU A 326 -12.05 31.82 9.95
N TRP A 327 -11.05 30.94 9.96
CA TRP A 327 -10.81 30.05 11.09
C TRP A 327 -10.41 30.83 12.36
N LYS A 328 -9.54 31.85 12.25
CA LYS A 328 -9.20 32.74 13.37
C LYS A 328 -10.45 33.40 13.96
N GLY A 329 -11.29 34.00 13.12
CA GLY A 329 -12.54 34.62 13.53
C GLY A 329 -13.53 33.63 14.17
N GLY A 330 -13.67 32.44 13.57
CA GLY A 330 -14.55 31.38 14.07
C GLY A 330 -14.13 30.86 15.44
N ILE A 331 -12.82 30.66 15.66
CA ILE A 331 -12.27 30.26 16.97
C ILE A 331 -12.56 31.34 18.02
N MET A 332 -12.29 32.60 17.72
CA MET A 332 -12.56 33.71 18.65
C MET A 332 -14.04 33.80 19.02
N SER A 333 -14.93 33.72 18.03
CA SER A 333 -16.39 33.73 18.25
C SER A 333 -16.83 32.57 19.14
N PHE A 334 -16.30 31.37 18.91
CA PHE A 334 -16.59 30.20 19.71
C PHE A 334 -16.11 30.36 21.16
N GLU A 335 -14.86 30.78 21.37
CA GLU A 335 -14.28 30.95 22.71
C GLU A 335 -14.96 32.07 23.52
N ASN A 336 -15.46 33.11 22.85
CA ASN A 336 -16.25 34.18 23.48
C ASN A 336 -17.64 33.71 23.94
N THR A 337 -18.24 32.76 23.21
CA THR A 337 -19.59 32.26 23.52
C THR A 337 -19.56 31.17 24.59
N TYR A 338 -18.56 30.29 24.52
CA TYR A 338 -18.43 29.13 25.39
C TYR A 338 -17.29 29.35 26.39
N LYS A 339 -16.15 28.68 26.18
CA LYS A 339 -14.97 28.78 27.04
C LYS A 339 -13.73 28.70 26.15
N GLN A 340 -12.62 29.24 26.65
CA GLN A 340 -11.33 29.05 26.00
C GLN A 340 -11.00 27.55 25.84
N ILE A 341 -10.56 27.18 24.65
CA ILE A 341 -10.15 25.84 24.31
C ILE A 341 -8.80 25.57 24.98
N LYS A 342 -8.79 24.58 25.87
CA LYS A 342 -7.58 24.10 26.55
C LYS A 342 -7.04 22.86 25.84
N PHE A 343 -5.76 22.59 26.04
CA PHE A 343 -5.07 21.46 25.44
C PHE A 343 -4.42 20.58 26.51
N LYS A 344 -4.39 19.28 26.27
CA LYS A 344 -3.60 18.31 27.05
C LYS A 344 -2.82 17.46 26.07
N ASN A 345 -1.49 17.43 26.21
CA ASN A 345 -0.59 16.69 25.32
C ASN A 345 -0.84 16.99 23.83
N GLY A 346 -1.11 18.26 23.49
CA GLY A 346 -1.40 18.69 22.13
C GLY A 346 -2.76 18.26 21.57
N THR A 347 -3.68 17.78 22.42
CA THR A 347 -5.06 17.43 22.04
C THR A 347 -6.05 18.40 22.67
N PRO A 348 -7.07 18.90 21.94
CA PRO A 348 -8.12 19.74 22.50
C PRO A 348 -8.89 19.03 23.62
N LEU A 349 -9.19 19.74 24.70
CA LEU A 349 -9.97 19.24 25.82
C LEU A 349 -11.41 19.76 25.74
N VAL A 350 -12.37 18.82 25.83
CA VAL A 350 -13.78 19.14 26.08
C VAL A 350 -13.98 19.31 27.60
N PRO A 351 -14.47 20.47 28.07
CA PRO A 351 -14.76 20.67 29.50
C PRO A 351 -15.80 19.66 30.00
N ASN A 352 -15.67 19.17 31.23
CA ASN A 352 -16.61 18.20 31.80
C ASN A 352 -18.07 18.71 31.77
N THR A 353 -18.29 20.02 31.89
CA THR A 353 -19.63 20.63 31.82
C THR A 353 -20.29 20.52 30.46
N GLU A 354 -19.50 20.35 29.38
CA GLU A 354 -19.99 20.34 28.00
C GLU A 354 -19.96 18.94 27.37
N LYS A 355 -19.53 17.91 28.11
CA LYS A 355 -19.38 16.55 27.58
C LYS A 355 -20.71 15.95 27.11
N ASP A 356 -21.78 16.24 27.84
CA ASP A 356 -23.11 15.69 27.55
C ASP A 356 -23.80 16.44 26.38
N ASN A 357 -23.33 17.64 26.05
CA ASN A 357 -23.78 18.37 24.87
C ASN A 357 -22.91 17.99 23.66
N LEU A 358 -23.34 16.98 22.91
CA LEU A 358 -22.62 16.45 21.74
C LEU A 358 -22.25 17.53 20.72
N SER A 359 -23.14 18.52 20.48
CA SER A 359 -22.89 19.60 19.53
C SER A 359 -21.75 20.52 19.98
N VAL A 360 -21.80 20.95 21.24
CA VAL A 360 -20.77 21.81 21.84
C VAL A 360 -19.45 21.05 21.98
N SER A 361 -19.48 19.80 22.45
CA SER A 361 -18.31 18.90 22.53
C SER A 361 -17.62 18.72 21.18
N ASN A 362 -18.37 18.43 20.11
CA ASN A 362 -17.81 18.32 18.76
C ASN A 362 -17.20 19.66 18.30
N SER A 363 -17.84 20.79 18.62
CA SER A 363 -17.32 22.12 18.29
C SER A 363 -16.00 22.42 19.00
N PHE A 364 -15.85 22.03 20.28
CA PHE A 364 -14.57 22.15 21.01
C PHE A 364 -13.43 21.41 20.31
N LEU A 365 -13.68 20.19 19.82
CA LEU A 365 -12.66 19.43 19.08
C LEU A 365 -12.36 20.06 17.73
N HIS A 366 -13.39 20.42 16.96
CA HIS A 366 -13.25 21.01 15.64
C HIS A 366 -12.47 22.34 15.66
N TYR A 367 -12.91 23.31 16.47
CA TYR A 367 -12.19 24.58 16.63
C TYR A 367 -10.84 24.40 17.32
N GLY A 368 -10.70 23.40 18.20
CA GLY A 368 -9.43 23.10 18.85
C GLY A 368 -8.36 22.64 17.87
N TRP A 369 -8.71 21.80 16.90
CA TRP A 369 -7.76 21.39 15.86
C TRP A 369 -7.43 22.53 14.90
N LYS A 370 -8.39 23.37 14.53
CA LYS A 370 -8.11 24.63 13.78
C LYS A 370 -7.13 25.53 14.54
N LYS A 371 -7.31 25.68 15.86
CA LYS A 371 -6.41 26.47 16.71
C LYS A 371 -5.00 25.87 16.75
N ILE A 372 -4.87 24.55 16.86
CA ILE A 372 -3.55 23.88 16.78
C ILE A 372 -2.91 24.07 15.41
N PHE A 373 -3.69 23.94 14.33
CA PHE A 373 -3.22 24.18 12.97
C PHE A 373 -2.59 25.56 12.84
N LEU A 374 -3.32 26.61 13.22
CA LEU A 374 -2.87 28.00 13.15
C LEU A 374 -1.61 28.23 14.00
N ASN A 375 -1.60 27.73 15.24
CA ASN A 375 -0.44 27.85 16.13
C ASN A 375 0.81 27.15 15.56
N ARG A 376 0.66 26.00 14.88
CA ARG A 376 1.78 25.30 14.25
C ARG A 376 2.26 26.04 12.99
N LEU A 377 1.35 26.62 12.23
CA LEU A 377 1.69 27.42 11.06
C LEU A 377 2.50 28.65 11.46
N GLU A 378 2.06 29.40 12.48
CA GLU A 378 2.76 30.60 12.99
C GLU A 378 4.17 30.28 13.52
N LYS A 379 4.36 29.12 14.17
CA LYS A 379 5.69 28.69 14.60
C LYS A 379 6.64 28.42 13.43
N LYS A 380 6.12 27.98 12.28
CA LYS A 380 6.91 27.65 11.08
C LYS A 380 7.19 28.86 10.20
N THR A 381 6.39 29.92 10.29
CA THR A 381 6.66 31.19 9.60
C THR A 381 7.71 32.04 10.30
N ASN A 382 7.89 31.87 11.61
CA ASN A 382 8.84 32.63 12.43
C ASN A 382 10.23 31.99 12.55
N THR A 383 10.44 30.83 11.91
CA THR A 383 11.72 30.11 11.79
C THR A 383 12.16 30.11 10.34
#